data_AF-A0A379PHS0-F1
#
_entry.id   AF-A0A379PHS0-F1
#
_cell.length_a   1.000
_cell.length_b   1.000
_cell.length_c   1.000
_cell.angle_alpha   90.00
_cell.angle_beta   90.00
_cell.angle_gamma   90.00
#
_symmetry.space_group_name_H-M   'P 1'
#
loop_
_entity.id
_entity.type
_entity.pdbx_description
1 polymer ?
#
loop_
_entity_poly.entity_id
_entity_poly.type
_entity_poly.pdbx_seq_one_letter_code
_entity_poly.pdbx_strand_id
1 'polypeptide(L)'
;MNESACIADLSLYELDRHQWLEDNQGSLVGFTTERGKLIAEQVGGCESLRAHQRIPGHINALSVSNENRLALGQCINTYKPVADLVTDYAVDRARSYVQSLFGVSLGEVRVIRAEAHVMPASALGSVYSNGTRGHIVVVPGHSFDPVGVLVRQFAIAAHYTLMRGKVGLAAMMSDDLTQAMVGQYAVLRFATDHPEQCTVMRHMQFLVSWEFAKGLSKTPEMPMGFIASDLGEALMKAYGTGMFRAILQDLYESASHGRAIWFGSSNFTGTALALGFLGDDQGMQRFMAIDAGDRTLADKLSEAFPGAEEDHFQWIQVRFNETLSGVIAKSNAQAA
;
A
#
# COMPACT_ATOMS: atom_id res chain seq x y z
N MET A 1 3.83 30.01 6.81
CA MET A 1 4.74 28.86 6.60
C MET A 1 5.71 29.22 5.49
N ASN A 2 7.01 29.00 5.68
CA ASN A 2 8.00 29.24 4.62
C ASN A 2 8.16 27.94 3.81
N GLU A 3 7.35 27.77 2.77
CA GLU A 3 7.31 26.52 1.98
C GLU A 3 8.67 26.17 1.37
N SER A 4 9.39 27.16 0.84
CA SER A 4 10.71 26.92 0.24
C SER A 4 11.70 26.34 1.25
N ALA A 5 11.67 26.82 2.51
CA ALA A 5 12.50 26.28 3.57
C ALA A 5 12.10 24.84 3.93
N CYS A 6 10.79 24.55 4.03
CA CYS A 6 10.30 23.19 4.29
C CYS A 6 10.66 22.21 3.17
N ILE A 7 10.54 22.61 1.91
CA ILE A 7 10.89 21.78 0.75
C ILE A 7 12.40 21.51 0.71
N ALA A 8 13.22 22.53 0.95
CA ALA A 8 14.68 22.38 0.99
C ALA A 8 15.12 21.44 2.13
N ASP A 9 14.56 21.62 3.33
CA ASP A 9 14.84 20.77 4.49
C ASP A 9 14.42 19.32 4.24
N LEU A 10 13.24 19.09 3.65
CA LEU A 10 12.79 17.75 3.28
C LEU A 10 13.70 17.12 2.20
N SER A 11 14.12 17.89 1.20
CA SER A 11 15.01 17.38 0.14
C SER A 11 16.37 16.96 0.70
N LEU A 12 16.89 17.70 1.68
CA LEU A 12 18.12 17.34 2.39
C LEU A 12 17.94 16.09 3.27
N TYR A 13 16.79 15.95 3.94
CA TYR A 13 16.43 14.74 4.67
C TYR A 13 16.35 13.52 3.73
N GLU A 14 15.67 13.66 2.59
CA GLU A 14 15.54 12.58 1.60
C GLU A 14 16.91 12.17 1.04
N LEU A 15 17.81 13.14 0.82
CA LEU A 15 19.18 12.90 0.37
C LEU A 15 20.01 12.15 1.42
N ASP A 16 19.95 12.56 2.69
CA ASP A 16 20.64 11.85 3.79
C ASP A 16 20.15 10.40 3.91
N ARG A 17 18.83 10.22 3.86
CA ARG A 17 18.20 8.89 3.91
C ARG A 17 18.60 8.05 2.71
N HIS A 18 18.65 8.65 1.52
CA HIS A 18 19.08 7.97 0.30
C HIS A 18 20.50 7.44 0.44
N GLN A 19 21.45 8.30 0.82
CA GLN A 19 22.85 7.91 1.01
C GLN A 19 22.98 6.81 2.08
N TRP A 20 22.28 6.96 3.21
CA TRP A 20 22.28 5.95 4.27
C TRP A 20 21.80 4.58 3.80
N LEU A 21 20.68 4.54 3.07
CA LEU A 21 20.12 3.29 2.54
C LEU A 21 21.11 2.59 1.61
N GLU A 22 21.86 3.33 0.79
CA GLU A 22 22.89 2.75 -0.08
C GLU A 22 24.06 2.18 0.71
N ASP A 23 24.56 2.94 1.69
CA ASP A 23 25.69 2.53 2.52
C ASP A 23 25.34 1.35 3.45
N ASN A 24 24.06 1.19 3.79
CA ASN A 24 23.57 0.19 4.75
C ASN A 24 22.63 -0.86 4.13
N GLN A 25 22.76 -1.10 2.82
CA GLN A 25 22.04 -2.19 2.11
C GLN A 25 20.52 -2.20 2.36
N GLY A 26 19.92 -1.00 2.40
CA GLY A 26 18.48 -0.80 2.57
C GLY A 26 18.00 -0.78 4.03
N SER A 27 18.90 -0.93 5.01
CA SER A 27 18.55 -0.86 6.43
C SER A 27 18.46 0.59 6.92
N LEU A 28 17.37 0.94 7.60
CA LEU A 28 17.22 2.19 8.35
C LEU A 28 17.63 2.08 9.82
N VAL A 29 18.10 0.91 10.27
CA VAL A 29 18.56 0.75 11.65
C VAL A 29 19.73 1.69 11.92
N GLY A 30 19.57 2.56 12.92
CA GLY A 30 20.58 3.56 13.29
C GLY A 30 20.57 4.85 12.46
N PHE A 31 19.69 4.98 11.47
CA PHE A 31 19.57 6.22 10.70
C PHE A 31 19.10 7.38 11.60
N THR A 32 19.87 8.46 11.61
CA THR A 32 19.54 9.70 12.31
C THR A 32 19.93 10.89 11.45
N THR A 33 19.08 11.92 11.44
CA THR A 33 19.39 13.21 10.81
C THR A 33 18.62 14.31 11.52
N GLU A 34 19.22 15.50 11.55
CA GLU A 34 18.61 16.71 12.10
C GLU A 34 17.76 17.46 11.07
N ARG A 35 17.88 17.10 9.78
CA ARG A 35 17.06 17.62 8.67
C ARG A 35 15.68 16.99 8.68
N GLY A 36 14.69 17.67 8.09
CA GLY A 36 13.29 17.26 8.09
C GLY A 36 12.54 17.65 9.37
N LYS A 37 13.18 18.36 10.31
CA LYS A 37 12.50 18.86 11.52
C LYS A 37 11.55 20.02 11.20
N LEU A 38 11.89 20.87 10.22
CA LEU A 38 11.06 22.02 9.88
C LEU A 38 9.71 21.61 9.32
N ILE A 39 9.66 20.53 8.52
CA ILE A 39 8.39 20.02 8.01
C ILE A 39 7.55 19.41 9.14
N ALA A 40 8.17 18.67 10.08
CA ALA A 40 7.46 18.09 11.21
C ALA A 40 6.83 19.17 12.11
N GLU A 41 7.57 20.26 12.37
CA GLU A 41 7.12 21.37 13.21
C GLU A 41 6.06 22.24 12.51
N GLN A 42 6.24 22.56 11.23
CA GLN A 42 5.38 23.53 10.53
C GLN A 42 4.16 22.89 9.85
N VAL A 43 4.27 21.66 9.34
CA VAL A 43 3.15 20.91 8.73
C VAL A 43 2.34 20.16 9.79
N GLY A 44 2.92 19.95 10.98
CA GLY A 44 2.31 19.35 12.17
C GLY A 44 0.89 19.85 12.50
N GLY A 45 0.59 21.12 12.19
CA GLY A 45 -0.71 21.77 12.46
C GLY A 45 -1.43 22.31 11.22
N CYS A 46 -0.95 22.06 10.00
CA CYS A 46 -1.57 22.62 8.79
C CYS A 46 -2.68 21.71 8.25
N GLU A 47 -3.93 22.00 8.59
CA GLU A 47 -5.08 21.19 8.16
C GLU A 47 -5.23 21.11 6.64
N SER A 48 -4.94 22.21 5.92
CA SER A 48 -5.05 22.25 4.46
C SER A 48 -4.16 21.20 3.80
N LEU A 49 -2.96 20.97 4.33
CA LEU A 49 -2.00 19.97 3.85
C LEU A 49 -2.35 18.53 4.27
N ARG A 50 -3.44 18.34 5.04
CA ARG A 50 -3.92 17.03 5.50
C ARG A 50 -5.28 16.67 4.94
N ALA A 51 -5.76 17.38 3.93
CA ALA A 51 -7.04 17.10 3.30
C ALA A 51 -7.11 15.65 2.79
N HIS A 52 -6.00 15.11 2.25
CA HIS A 52 -5.89 13.72 1.79
C HIS A 52 -6.20 12.67 2.87
N GLN A 53 -6.02 13.00 4.15
CA GLN A 53 -6.29 12.11 5.28
C GLN A 53 -7.79 11.99 5.60
N ARG A 54 -8.63 12.84 5.00
CA ARG A 54 -10.09 12.80 5.17
C ARG A 54 -10.68 11.72 4.25
N ILE A 55 -10.93 10.55 4.83
CA ILE A 55 -11.50 9.39 4.13
C ILE A 55 -13.04 9.47 4.18
N PRO A 56 -13.74 9.40 3.03
CA PRO A 56 -15.21 9.37 2.99
C PRO A 56 -15.80 8.24 3.84
N GLY A 57 -16.95 8.48 4.48
CA GLY A 57 -17.56 7.54 5.43
C GLY A 57 -17.77 6.13 4.87
N HIS A 58 -18.29 6.00 3.64
CA HIS A 58 -18.49 4.71 2.99
C HIS A 58 -17.19 3.99 2.65
N ILE A 59 -16.17 4.71 2.18
CA ILE A 59 -14.82 4.15 1.95
C ILE A 59 -14.19 3.70 3.26
N ASN A 60 -14.32 4.54 4.29
CA ASN A 60 -13.85 4.21 5.62
C ASN A 60 -14.59 2.95 6.14
N ALA A 61 -15.88 2.80 5.89
CA ALA A 61 -16.68 1.64 6.33
C ALA A 61 -16.44 0.34 5.54
N LEU A 62 -15.64 0.35 4.46
CA LEU A 62 -15.38 -0.84 3.65
C LEU A 62 -14.93 -2.04 4.49
N SER A 63 -15.49 -3.21 4.21
CA SER A 63 -15.19 -4.48 4.89
C SER A 63 -15.31 -5.67 3.94
N VAL A 64 -14.61 -6.77 4.22
CA VAL A 64 -14.70 -8.00 3.41
C VAL A 64 -16.03 -8.68 3.68
N SER A 65 -16.73 -9.18 2.66
CA SER A 65 -17.94 -9.99 2.88
C SER A 65 -17.60 -11.31 3.57
N ASN A 66 -18.57 -11.90 4.28
CA ASN A 66 -18.33 -13.17 4.99
C ASN A 66 -17.93 -14.31 4.05
N GLU A 67 -18.50 -14.35 2.84
CA GLU A 67 -18.18 -15.33 1.81
C GLU A 67 -16.72 -15.20 1.38
N ASN A 68 -16.27 -13.97 1.10
CA ASN A 68 -14.88 -13.70 0.74
C ASN A 68 -13.92 -13.97 1.91
N ARG A 69 -14.31 -13.69 3.17
CA ARG A 69 -13.49 -14.04 4.34
C ARG A 69 -13.24 -15.55 4.44
N LEU A 70 -14.30 -16.35 4.30
CA LEU A 70 -14.20 -17.81 4.34
C LEU A 70 -13.32 -18.34 3.22
N ALA A 71 -13.48 -17.82 2.00
CA ALA A 71 -12.69 -18.23 0.85
C ALA A 71 -11.20 -17.85 1.02
N LEU A 72 -10.89 -16.63 1.48
CA LEU A 72 -9.53 -16.22 1.83
C LEU A 72 -8.92 -17.11 2.93
N GLY A 73 -9.71 -17.45 3.95
CA GLY A 73 -9.28 -18.32 5.05
C GLY A 73 -8.89 -19.72 4.58
N GLN A 74 -9.64 -20.29 3.63
CA GLN A 74 -9.30 -21.57 3.00
C GLN A 74 -7.97 -21.48 2.25
N CYS A 75 -7.76 -20.42 1.45
CA CYS A 75 -6.52 -20.23 0.69
C CYS A 75 -5.28 -20.01 1.57
N ILE A 76 -5.41 -19.37 2.75
CA ILE A 76 -4.29 -19.17 3.68
C ILE A 76 -3.77 -20.51 4.20
N ASN A 77 -4.67 -21.44 4.53
CA ASN A 77 -4.30 -22.71 5.14
C ASN A 77 -3.68 -23.72 4.17
N THR A 78 -3.80 -23.50 2.86
CA THR A 78 -3.32 -24.44 1.82
C THR A 78 -2.02 -23.99 1.16
N TYR A 79 -1.65 -22.71 1.25
CA TYR A 79 -0.50 -22.15 0.55
C TYR A 79 0.80 -22.31 1.35
N LYS A 80 1.80 -22.97 0.77
CA LYS A 80 3.18 -23.01 1.29
C LYS A 80 4.08 -22.12 0.43
N PRO A 81 4.49 -20.94 0.92
CA PRO A 81 5.34 -20.06 0.13
C PRO A 81 6.71 -20.71 -0.09
N VAL A 82 7.13 -20.78 -1.35
CA VAL A 82 8.54 -20.84 -1.72
C VAL A 82 8.99 -19.40 -1.92
N ALA A 83 10.14 -19.05 -1.37
CA ALA A 83 10.74 -17.73 -1.57
C ALA A 83 11.82 -17.83 -2.64
N ASP A 84 11.66 -17.07 -3.71
CA ASP A 84 12.57 -17.06 -4.85
C ASP A 84 13.45 -15.82 -4.83
N LEU A 85 14.66 -15.94 -5.40
CA LEU A 85 15.60 -14.83 -5.51
C LEU A 85 15.01 -13.70 -6.36
N VAL A 86 15.14 -12.46 -5.88
CA VAL A 86 14.82 -11.27 -6.67
C VAL A 86 15.97 -10.98 -7.64
N THR A 87 15.77 -11.24 -8.93
CA THR A 87 16.78 -11.10 -9.98
C THR A 87 16.72 -9.74 -10.70
N ASP A 88 17.78 -9.40 -11.45
CA ASP A 88 17.77 -8.22 -12.35
C ASP A 88 16.65 -8.31 -13.39
N TYR A 89 16.37 -9.52 -13.90
CA TYR A 89 15.25 -9.75 -14.81
C TYR A 89 13.91 -9.37 -14.15
N ALA A 90 13.66 -9.78 -12.91
CA ALA A 90 12.44 -9.41 -12.19
C ALA A 90 12.32 -7.89 -12.02
N VAL A 91 13.43 -7.22 -11.72
CA VAL A 91 13.53 -5.75 -11.62
C VAL A 91 13.16 -5.08 -12.94
N ASP A 92 13.80 -5.48 -14.04
CA ASP A 92 13.58 -4.87 -15.35
C ASP A 92 12.17 -5.15 -15.88
N ARG A 93 11.64 -6.36 -15.62
CA ARG A 93 10.29 -6.75 -15.99
C ARG A 93 9.24 -5.90 -15.28
N ALA A 94 9.34 -5.78 -13.96
CA ALA A 94 8.42 -4.98 -13.16
C ALA A 94 8.50 -3.49 -13.50
N ARG A 95 9.73 -2.95 -13.64
CA ARG A 95 9.96 -1.54 -14.03
C ARG A 95 9.30 -1.24 -15.37
N SER A 96 9.54 -2.09 -16.38
CA SER A 96 9.01 -1.89 -17.73
C SER A 96 7.48 -1.97 -17.76
N TYR A 97 6.89 -2.92 -17.01
CA TYR A 97 5.44 -3.05 -16.92
C TYR A 97 4.80 -1.79 -16.33
N VAL A 98 5.29 -1.34 -15.17
CA VAL A 98 4.74 -0.15 -14.48
C VAL A 98 4.97 1.13 -15.30
N GLN A 99 6.14 1.28 -15.92
CA GLN A 99 6.42 2.41 -16.81
C GLN A 99 5.43 2.46 -17.98
N SER A 100 5.10 1.31 -18.56
CA SER A 100 4.07 1.23 -19.61
C SER A 100 2.67 1.50 -19.06
N LEU A 101 2.34 0.96 -17.90
CA LEU A 101 1.01 1.07 -17.29
C LEU A 101 0.66 2.51 -16.93
N PHE A 102 1.61 3.29 -16.43
CA PHE A 102 1.35 4.67 -15.97
C PHE A 102 1.99 5.76 -16.83
N GLY A 103 2.80 5.41 -17.82
CA GLY A 103 3.48 6.40 -18.67
C GLY A 103 4.53 7.23 -17.92
N VAL A 104 5.14 6.68 -16.87
CA VAL A 104 6.12 7.37 -16.01
C VAL A 104 7.50 6.78 -16.21
N SER A 105 8.52 7.62 -16.41
CA SER A 105 9.91 7.18 -16.51
C SER A 105 10.45 6.72 -15.16
N LEU A 106 10.87 5.46 -15.07
CA LEU A 106 11.40 4.84 -13.84
C LEU A 106 12.88 4.44 -13.94
N GLY A 107 13.59 4.90 -14.97
CA GLY A 107 15.00 4.54 -15.21
C GLY A 107 15.97 5.00 -14.13
N GLU A 108 15.63 6.05 -13.37
CA GLU A 108 16.45 6.59 -12.27
C GLU A 108 16.13 5.93 -10.92
N VAL A 109 15.08 5.09 -10.84
CA VAL A 109 14.68 4.42 -9.60
C VAL A 109 15.65 3.26 -9.32
N ARG A 110 16.32 3.35 -8.17
CA ARG A 110 17.26 2.35 -7.68
C ARG A 110 16.55 1.25 -6.91
N VAL A 111 17.00 0.00 -7.07
CA VAL A 111 16.49 -1.15 -6.33
C VAL A 111 17.59 -1.70 -5.43
N ILE A 112 17.31 -1.82 -4.13
CA ILE A 112 18.18 -2.47 -3.15
C ILE A 112 17.50 -3.77 -2.70
N ARG A 113 18.22 -4.88 -2.86
CA ARG A 113 17.80 -6.21 -2.37
C ARG A 113 18.37 -6.40 -0.97
N ALA A 114 17.51 -6.23 0.02
CA ALA A 114 17.88 -6.27 1.42
C ALA A 114 18.08 -7.73 1.90
N GLU A 115 19.06 -7.91 2.78
CA GLU A 115 19.30 -9.18 3.47
C GLU A 115 18.11 -9.57 4.35
N ALA A 116 17.95 -10.87 4.62
CA ALA A 116 16.77 -11.40 5.32
C ALA A 116 16.56 -10.83 6.74
N HIS A 117 17.65 -10.43 7.41
CA HIS A 117 17.60 -9.80 8.74
C HIS A 117 17.14 -8.33 8.69
N VAL A 118 17.23 -7.68 7.53
CA VAL A 118 16.72 -6.33 7.29
C VAL A 118 15.26 -6.41 6.83
N MET A 119 14.98 -7.31 5.90
CA MET A 119 13.64 -7.47 5.31
C MET A 119 13.36 -8.94 5.03
N PRO A 120 12.39 -9.58 5.73
CA PRO A 120 12.08 -10.99 5.53
C PRO A 120 11.40 -11.21 4.18
N ALA A 121 11.46 -12.44 3.67
CA ALA A 121 10.89 -12.80 2.37
C ALA A 121 9.36 -12.65 2.25
N SER A 122 8.67 -12.53 3.39
CA SER A 122 7.23 -12.25 3.46
C SER A 122 6.87 -10.76 3.31
N ALA A 123 7.85 -9.86 3.32
CA ALA A 123 7.62 -8.42 3.23
C ALA A 123 7.28 -7.97 1.80
N LEU A 124 6.49 -6.91 1.69
CA LEU A 124 6.11 -6.30 0.41
C LEU A 124 7.17 -5.34 -0.15
N GLY A 125 8.25 -5.06 0.57
CA GLY A 125 9.18 -3.98 0.21
C GLY A 125 8.72 -2.61 0.70
N SER A 126 9.52 -1.58 0.42
CA SER A 126 9.27 -0.19 0.77
C SER A 126 9.86 0.74 -0.27
N VAL A 127 9.23 1.91 -0.47
CA VAL A 127 9.74 2.96 -1.36
C VAL A 127 10.06 4.20 -0.58
N TYR A 128 11.23 4.76 -0.83
CA TYR A 128 11.70 6.00 -0.26
C TYR A 128 11.82 7.04 -1.37
N SER A 129 11.03 8.12 -1.24
CA SER A 129 11.15 9.29 -2.09
C SER A 129 12.54 9.93 -1.98
N ASN A 130 13.02 10.45 -3.10
CA ASN A 130 14.26 11.21 -3.20
C ASN A 130 14.23 12.04 -4.48
N GLY A 131 14.14 13.36 -4.30
CA GLY A 131 14.00 14.31 -5.39
C GLY A 131 12.79 14.00 -6.29
N THR A 132 12.88 14.35 -7.57
CA THR A 132 11.78 14.13 -8.52
C THR A 132 11.71 12.70 -9.06
N ARG A 133 12.84 12.00 -9.22
CA ARG A 133 12.89 10.69 -9.93
C ARG A 133 13.81 9.65 -9.31
N GLY A 134 14.80 10.06 -8.50
CA GLY A 134 15.85 9.19 -7.97
C GLY A 134 15.42 8.38 -6.74
N HIS A 135 14.20 7.87 -6.73
CA HIS A 135 13.64 7.14 -5.59
C HIS A 135 14.35 5.80 -5.36
N ILE A 136 14.32 5.30 -4.13
CA ILE A 136 14.85 3.98 -3.76
C ILE A 136 13.70 3.03 -3.47
N VAL A 137 13.71 1.87 -4.11
CA VAL A 137 12.89 0.70 -3.79
C VAL A 137 13.75 -0.30 -3.02
N VAL A 138 13.39 -0.57 -1.77
CA VAL A 138 14.00 -1.65 -0.97
C VAL A 138 13.06 -2.84 -0.97
N VAL A 139 13.54 -4.01 -1.40
CA VAL A 139 12.79 -5.27 -1.46
C VAL A 139 13.58 -6.38 -0.79
N PRO A 140 12.94 -7.45 -0.30
CA PRO A 140 13.70 -8.56 0.27
C PRO A 140 14.51 -9.25 -0.83
N GLY A 141 15.70 -9.76 -0.50
CA GLY A 141 16.55 -10.46 -1.45
C GLY A 141 15.90 -11.74 -2.02
N HIS A 142 15.07 -12.40 -1.21
CA HIS A 142 14.18 -13.46 -1.64
C HIS A 142 12.73 -13.04 -1.38
N SER A 143 11.81 -13.33 -2.29
CA SER A 143 10.41 -12.92 -2.19
C SER A 143 9.49 -14.09 -2.51
N PHE A 144 8.31 -14.11 -1.88
CA PHE A 144 7.23 -15.04 -2.24
C PHE A 144 6.65 -14.78 -3.64
N ASP A 145 6.90 -13.59 -4.19
CA ASP A 145 6.48 -13.16 -5.53
C ASP A 145 7.43 -12.04 -5.99
N PRO A 146 8.61 -12.37 -6.52
CA PRO A 146 9.63 -11.39 -6.87
C PRO A 146 9.12 -10.28 -7.80
N VAL A 147 8.40 -10.65 -8.86
CA VAL A 147 7.92 -9.68 -9.86
C VAL A 147 6.73 -8.90 -9.31
N GLY A 148 5.73 -9.56 -8.71
CA GLY A 148 4.56 -8.87 -8.19
C GLY A 148 4.89 -7.89 -7.05
N VAL A 149 5.80 -8.25 -6.15
CA VAL A 149 6.31 -7.32 -5.12
C VAL A 149 6.98 -6.11 -5.75
N LEU A 150 7.85 -6.31 -6.74
CA LEU A 150 8.50 -5.20 -7.45
C LEU A 150 7.49 -4.34 -8.22
N VAL A 151 6.46 -4.92 -8.86
CA VAL A 151 5.40 -4.18 -9.54
C VAL A 151 4.67 -3.24 -8.57
N ARG A 152 4.34 -3.73 -7.36
CA ARG A 152 3.75 -2.90 -6.30
C ARG A 152 4.64 -1.70 -5.99
N GLN A 153 5.92 -1.94 -5.74
CA GLN A 153 6.85 -0.91 -5.29
C GLN A 153 7.19 0.08 -6.42
N PHE A 154 7.37 -0.38 -7.65
CA PHE A 154 7.56 0.52 -8.79
C PHE A 154 6.34 1.40 -9.04
N ALA A 155 5.11 0.91 -8.81
CA ALA A 155 3.91 1.74 -8.93
C ALA A 155 3.87 2.85 -7.87
N ILE A 156 4.30 2.57 -6.65
CA ILE A 156 4.49 3.58 -5.60
C ILE A 156 5.59 4.59 -5.99
N ALA A 157 6.70 4.11 -6.58
CA ALA A 157 7.75 5.00 -7.10
C ALA A 157 7.25 5.88 -8.25
N ALA A 158 6.46 5.34 -9.19
CA ALA A 158 5.82 6.11 -10.25
C ALA A 158 4.90 7.19 -9.70
N HIS A 159 4.14 6.86 -8.65
CA HIS A 159 3.31 7.81 -7.93
C HIS A 159 4.14 8.94 -7.31
N TYR A 160 5.23 8.60 -6.60
CA TYR A 160 6.14 9.61 -6.07
C TYR A 160 6.72 10.49 -7.17
N THR A 161 7.09 9.94 -8.32
CA THR A 161 7.64 10.73 -9.43
C THR A 161 6.63 11.75 -9.97
N LEU A 162 5.36 11.35 -10.12
CA LEU A 162 4.29 12.27 -10.51
C LEU A 162 4.03 13.33 -9.45
N MET A 163 3.98 12.92 -8.19
CA MET A 163 3.80 13.83 -7.05
C MET A 163 4.92 14.87 -6.99
N ARG A 164 6.18 14.43 -6.95
CA ARG A 164 7.37 15.29 -6.83
C ARG A 164 7.64 16.15 -8.07
N GLY A 165 6.97 15.88 -9.19
CA GLY A 165 6.98 16.74 -10.38
C GLY A 165 6.08 17.96 -10.27
N LYS A 166 5.19 18.03 -9.27
CA LYS A 166 4.25 19.14 -9.05
C LYS A 166 4.87 20.21 -8.14
N VAL A 167 4.31 21.40 -8.20
CA VAL A 167 4.75 22.55 -7.40
C VAL A 167 4.10 22.51 -6.01
N GLY A 168 4.82 22.99 -4.99
CA GLY A 168 4.28 23.25 -3.66
C GLY A 168 4.49 22.12 -2.66
N LEU A 169 4.27 22.42 -1.39
CA LEU A 169 4.55 21.48 -0.30
C LEU A 169 3.57 20.30 -0.27
N ALA A 170 2.33 20.48 -0.73
CA ALA A 170 1.32 19.41 -0.79
C ALA A 170 1.74 18.23 -1.69
N ALA A 171 2.48 18.53 -2.77
CA ALA A 171 3.08 17.55 -3.68
C ALA A 171 4.24 16.77 -3.04
N MET A 172 4.81 17.30 -1.96
CA MET A 172 5.90 16.70 -1.21
C MET A 172 5.42 15.76 -0.10
N MET A 173 4.11 15.70 0.15
CA MET A 173 3.54 14.83 1.17
C MET A 173 3.31 13.41 0.66
N SER A 174 3.65 12.44 1.49
CA SER A 174 3.35 11.03 1.25
C SER A 174 1.97 10.69 1.79
N ASP A 175 1.16 10.00 0.99
CA ASP A 175 -0.15 9.46 1.38
C ASP A 175 -0.12 7.92 1.28
N ASP A 176 0.01 7.23 2.41
CA ASP A 176 0.11 5.78 2.48
C ASP A 176 -1.13 5.04 1.95
N LEU A 177 -2.32 5.64 2.06
CA LEU A 177 -3.53 5.05 1.51
C LEU A 177 -3.47 5.08 -0.02
N THR A 178 -3.13 6.22 -0.59
CA THR A 178 -2.99 6.38 -2.04
C THR A 178 -1.88 5.49 -2.59
N GLN A 179 -0.75 5.37 -1.88
CA GLN A 179 0.34 4.46 -2.24
C GLN A 179 -0.11 2.99 -2.22
N ALA A 180 -0.85 2.58 -1.20
CA ALA A 180 -1.41 1.24 -1.16
C ALA A 180 -2.38 0.98 -2.30
N MET A 181 -3.22 1.97 -2.66
CA MET A 181 -4.15 1.88 -3.79
C MET A 181 -3.43 1.68 -5.11
N VAL A 182 -2.50 2.58 -5.48
CA VAL A 182 -1.79 2.50 -6.77
C VAL A 182 -0.89 1.26 -6.85
N GLY A 183 -0.22 0.92 -5.75
CA GLY A 183 0.63 -0.26 -5.65
C GLY A 183 -0.17 -1.54 -5.85
N GLN A 184 -1.30 -1.68 -5.15
CA GLN A 184 -2.13 -2.86 -5.26
C GLN A 184 -2.85 -2.97 -6.60
N TYR A 185 -3.25 -1.83 -7.17
CA TYR A 185 -3.85 -1.79 -8.50
C TYR A 185 -2.90 -2.35 -9.55
N ALA A 186 -1.64 -1.90 -9.55
CA ALA A 186 -0.64 -2.37 -10.50
C ALA A 186 -0.40 -3.88 -10.39
N VAL A 187 -0.36 -4.43 -9.16
CA VAL A 187 -0.24 -5.89 -8.95
C VAL A 187 -1.44 -6.64 -9.49
N LEU A 188 -2.66 -6.16 -9.23
CA LEU A 188 -3.88 -6.81 -9.70
C LEU A 188 -3.99 -6.77 -11.24
N ARG A 189 -3.60 -5.66 -11.88
CA ARG A 189 -3.52 -5.57 -13.33
C ARG A 189 -2.44 -6.49 -13.88
N PHE A 190 -1.25 -6.52 -13.28
CA PHE A 190 -0.17 -7.41 -13.67
C PHE A 190 -0.58 -8.88 -13.60
N ALA A 191 -1.23 -9.29 -12.51
CA ALA A 191 -1.76 -10.64 -12.36
C ALA A 191 -2.86 -10.99 -13.38
N THR A 192 -3.62 -10.00 -13.85
CA THR A 192 -4.62 -10.20 -14.90
C THR A 192 -3.97 -10.43 -16.25
N ASP A 193 -2.91 -9.68 -16.55
CA ASP A 193 -2.21 -9.73 -17.84
C ASP A 193 -1.18 -10.88 -17.90
N HIS A 194 -0.62 -11.27 -16.75
CA HIS A 194 0.47 -12.25 -16.59
C HIS A 194 0.22 -13.17 -15.37
N PRO A 195 -0.86 -13.96 -15.36
CA PRO A 195 -1.25 -14.78 -14.21
C PRO A 195 -0.20 -15.81 -13.80
N GLU A 196 0.65 -16.26 -14.72
CA GLU A 196 1.73 -17.22 -14.49
C GLU A 196 2.96 -16.61 -13.79
N GLN A 197 3.06 -15.28 -13.72
CA GLN A 197 4.19 -14.55 -13.16
C GLN A 197 3.88 -13.86 -11.83
N CYS A 198 2.66 -14.00 -11.30
CA CYS A 198 2.24 -13.32 -10.08
C CYS A 198 1.42 -14.23 -9.18
N THR A 199 1.83 -14.32 -7.92
CA THR A 199 1.09 -15.06 -6.90
C THR A 199 0.02 -14.15 -6.30
N VAL A 200 -0.97 -13.74 -7.11
CA VAL A 200 -1.97 -12.72 -6.71
C VAL A 200 -2.70 -13.06 -5.42
N MET A 201 -3.00 -14.34 -5.19
CA MET A 201 -3.64 -14.76 -3.96
C MET A 201 -2.79 -14.50 -2.73
N ARG A 202 -1.47 -14.59 -2.84
CA ARG A 202 -0.59 -14.26 -1.72
C ARG A 202 -0.65 -12.77 -1.37
N HIS A 203 -0.81 -11.90 -2.36
CA HIS A 203 -1.09 -10.48 -2.11
C HIS A 203 -2.46 -10.30 -1.45
N MET A 204 -3.49 -11.03 -1.89
CA MET A 204 -4.84 -10.94 -1.31
C MET A 204 -4.92 -11.48 0.12
N GLN A 205 -4.05 -12.41 0.52
CA GLN A 205 -4.00 -12.89 1.90
C GLN A 205 -3.67 -11.78 2.91
N PHE A 206 -2.95 -10.72 2.50
CA PHE A 206 -2.68 -9.58 3.38
C PHE A 206 -3.94 -8.80 3.76
N LEU A 207 -5.03 -8.88 2.98
CA LEU A 207 -6.32 -8.28 3.35
C LEU A 207 -6.83 -8.78 4.70
N VAL A 208 -6.49 -10.02 5.10
CA VAL A 208 -6.90 -10.56 6.39
C VAL A 208 -6.25 -9.75 7.52
N SER A 209 -4.91 -9.69 7.58
CA SER A 209 -4.22 -8.92 8.61
C SER A 209 -4.56 -7.42 8.57
N TRP A 210 -4.79 -6.87 7.37
CA TRP A 210 -5.17 -5.47 7.20
C TRP A 210 -6.62 -5.18 7.64
N GLU A 211 -7.55 -6.13 7.49
CA GLU A 211 -8.92 -6.00 8.02
C GLU A 211 -8.91 -5.97 9.55
N PHE A 212 -8.07 -6.81 10.19
CA PHE A 212 -7.84 -6.75 11.63
C PHE A 212 -7.28 -5.38 12.05
N ALA A 213 -6.25 -4.89 11.37
CA ALA A 213 -5.67 -3.58 11.64
C ALA A 213 -6.70 -2.45 11.48
N LYS A 214 -7.55 -2.53 10.46
CA LYS A 214 -8.65 -1.57 10.25
C LYS A 214 -9.68 -1.62 11.37
N GLY A 215 -10.11 -2.82 11.77
CA GLY A 215 -11.02 -3.01 12.89
C GLY A 215 -10.45 -2.44 14.19
N LEU A 216 -9.23 -2.84 14.54
CA LEU A 216 -8.49 -2.32 15.69
C LEU A 216 -8.43 -0.80 15.67
N SER A 217 -8.02 -0.17 14.56
CA SER A 217 -7.87 1.29 14.45
C SER A 217 -9.13 2.09 14.79
N LYS A 218 -10.31 1.45 14.81
CA LYS A 218 -11.60 2.07 15.04
C LYS A 218 -12.26 1.69 16.36
N THR A 219 -11.73 0.71 17.07
CA THR A 219 -12.37 0.22 18.29
C THR A 219 -11.76 0.92 19.52
N PRO A 220 -12.57 1.58 20.36
CA PRO A 220 -12.14 1.97 21.70
C PRO A 220 -11.71 0.75 22.53
N GLU A 221 -10.86 0.95 23.53
CA GLU A 221 -10.47 -0.11 24.50
C GLU A 221 -9.80 -1.34 23.87
N MET A 222 -8.87 -1.08 22.94
CA MET A 222 -8.10 -2.14 22.29
C MET A 222 -7.24 -2.95 23.32
N PRO A 223 -7.02 -4.28 23.13
CA PRO A 223 -7.61 -5.11 22.10
C PRO A 223 -8.99 -5.69 22.50
N MET A 224 -9.38 -5.58 23.77
CA MET A 224 -10.56 -6.28 24.30
C MET A 224 -11.87 -5.80 23.68
N GLY A 225 -12.02 -4.49 23.45
CA GLY A 225 -13.18 -3.95 22.74
C GLY A 225 -13.31 -4.50 21.32
N PHE A 226 -12.18 -4.71 20.62
CA PHE A 226 -12.20 -5.29 19.27
C PHE A 226 -12.58 -6.76 19.29
N ILE A 227 -12.05 -7.53 20.24
CA ILE A 227 -12.39 -8.95 20.41
C ILE A 227 -13.89 -9.13 20.65
N ALA A 228 -14.52 -8.23 21.41
CA ALA A 228 -15.94 -8.27 21.72
C ALA A 228 -16.85 -7.65 20.64
N SER A 229 -16.28 -7.10 19.56
CA SER A 229 -17.06 -6.48 18.47
C SER A 229 -17.61 -7.51 17.49
N ASP A 230 -18.69 -7.16 16.77
CA ASP A 230 -19.28 -7.98 15.71
C ASP A 230 -18.25 -8.41 14.65
N LEU A 231 -17.33 -7.49 14.30
CA LEU A 231 -16.24 -7.78 13.38
C LEU A 231 -15.25 -8.77 14.00
N GLY A 232 -14.89 -8.61 15.27
CA GLY A 232 -14.04 -9.55 16.00
C GLY A 232 -14.60 -10.97 16.00
N GLU A 233 -15.90 -11.10 16.29
CA GLU A 233 -16.60 -12.40 16.24
C GLU A 233 -16.61 -12.99 14.83
N ALA A 234 -16.93 -12.18 13.82
CA ALA A 234 -16.95 -12.61 12.42
C ALA A 234 -15.58 -13.11 11.94
N LEU A 235 -14.51 -12.39 12.27
CA LEU A 235 -13.14 -12.78 11.93
C LEU A 235 -12.71 -14.05 12.66
N MET A 236 -13.06 -14.18 13.94
CA MET A 236 -12.79 -15.39 14.74
C MET A 236 -13.47 -16.61 14.16
N LYS A 237 -14.72 -16.46 13.69
CA LYS A 237 -15.48 -17.52 13.01
C LYS A 237 -14.90 -17.88 11.64
N ALA A 238 -14.47 -16.89 10.86
CA ALA A 238 -13.97 -17.11 9.50
C ALA A 238 -12.56 -17.72 9.45
N TYR A 239 -11.65 -17.29 10.33
CA TYR A 239 -10.23 -17.66 10.29
C TYR A 239 -9.81 -18.62 11.40
N GLY A 240 -10.68 -18.85 12.39
CA GLY A 240 -10.38 -19.66 13.57
C GLY A 240 -9.62 -18.90 14.67
N THR A 241 -9.78 -19.36 15.91
CA THR A 241 -9.25 -18.71 17.11
C THR A 241 -7.73 -18.62 17.16
N GLY A 242 -7.02 -19.62 16.61
CA GLY A 242 -5.56 -19.64 16.59
C GLY A 242 -4.95 -18.54 15.71
N MET A 243 -5.39 -18.46 14.46
CA MET A 243 -4.94 -17.43 13.52
C MET A 243 -5.35 -16.03 13.99
N PHE A 244 -6.58 -15.89 14.49
CA PHE A 244 -7.07 -14.64 15.08
C PHE A 244 -6.12 -14.13 16.17
N ARG A 245 -5.75 -14.99 17.13
CA ARG A 245 -4.83 -14.60 18.22
C ARG A 245 -3.45 -14.25 17.71
N ALA A 246 -2.90 -15.03 16.77
CA ALA A 246 -1.57 -14.78 16.21
C ALA A 246 -1.48 -13.43 15.50
N ILE A 247 -2.45 -13.11 14.63
CA ILE A 247 -2.49 -11.82 13.91
C ILE A 247 -2.69 -10.66 14.89
N LEU A 248 -3.59 -10.82 15.86
CA LEU A 248 -3.86 -9.79 16.86
C LEU A 248 -2.61 -9.49 17.68
N GLN A 249 -1.93 -10.54 18.15
CA GLN A 249 -0.68 -10.44 18.90
C GLN A 249 0.41 -9.78 18.06
N ASP A 250 0.60 -10.22 16.81
CA ASP A 250 1.58 -9.63 15.90
C ASP A 250 1.34 -8.13 15.69
N LEU A 251 0.10 -7.71 15.37
CA LEU A 251 -0.24 -6.29 15.19
C LEU A 251 -0.04 -5.46 16.46
N TYR A 252 -0.22 -6.06 17.64
CA TYR A 252 -0.05 -5.39 18.93
C TYR A 252 1.42 -5.28 19.34
N GLU A 253 2.17 -6.37 19.23
CA GLU A 253 3.55 -6.48 19.68
C GLU A 253 4.52 -5.83 18.70
N SER A 254 4.21 -5.85 17.39
CA SER A 254 5.04 -5.23 16.35
C SER A 254 4.97 -3.70 16.32
N ALA A 255 4.01 -3.08 17.01
CA ALA A 255 3.73 -1.65 16.87
C ALA A 255 4.22 -0.82 18.06
N SER A 256 5.45 -0.29 17.98
CA SER A 256 5.77 0.91 18.76
C SER A 256 4.80 2.03 18.38
N HIS A 257 4.01 2.53 19.35
CA HIS A 257 3.07 3.66 19.16
C HIS A 257 1.96 3.43 18.10
N GLY A 258 1.50 2.19 17.88
CA GLY A 258 0.32 1.92 17.03
C GLY A 258 0.54 2.04 15.50
N ARG A 259 1.79 2.17 15.05
CA ARG A 259 2.12 2.33 13.61
C ARG A 259 1.65 1.16 12.73
N ALA A 260 1.84 -0.09 13.16
CA ALA A 260 1.44 -1.25 12.36
C ALA A 260 -0.08 -1.29 12.11
N ILE A 261 -0.88 -0.91 13.12
CA ILE A 261 -2.34 -0.79 13.02
C ILE A 261 -2.71 0.27 11.98
N TRP A 262 -2.06 1.44 12.02
CA TRP A 262 -2.30 2.51 11.06
C TRP A 262 -1.91 2.13 9.62
N PHE A 263 -0.73 1.54 9.43
CA PHE A 263 -0.27 1.07 8.13
C PHE A 263 -1.18 -0.02 7.57
N GLY A 264 -1.60 -0.98 8.39
CA GLY A 264 -2.51 -2.04 7.99
C GLY A 264 -3.89 -1.49 7.59
N SER A 265 -4.44 -0.56 8.36
CA SER A 265 -5.73 0.09 8.06
C SER A 265 -5.69 0.86 6.72
N SER A 266 -4.59 1.57 6.46
CA SER A 266 -4.37 2.29 5.20
C SER A 266 -4.21 1.33 4.02
N ASN A 267 -3.45 0.24 4.19
CA ASN A 267 -3.29 -0.80 3.17
C ASN A 267 -4.59 -1.53 2.85
N PHE A 268 -5.44 -1.80 3.86
CA PHE A 268 -6.78 -2.34 3.64
C PHE A 268 -7.57 -1.42 2.70
N THR A 269 -7.66 -0.14 3.08
CA THR A 269 -8.51 0.82 2.37
C THR A 269 -8.00 1.06 0.95
N GLY A 270 -6.69 1.22 0.78
CA GLY A 270 -6.08 1.32 -0.55
C GLY A 270 -6.34 0.08 -1.42
N THR A 271 -6.18 -1.12 -0.86
CA THR A 271 -6.45 -2.38 -1.59
C THR A 271 -7.91 -2.52 -1.99
N ALA A 272 -8.84 -2.17 -1.10
CA ALA A 272 -10.27 -2.22 -1.41
C ALA A 272 -10.64 -1.25 -2.55
N LEU A 273 -10.06 -0.04 -2.55
CA LEU A 273 -10.22 0.91 -3.66
C LEU A 273 -9.59 0.38 -4.95
N ALA A 274 -8.38 -0.19 -4.89
CA ALA A 274 -7.72 -0.78 -6.05
C ALA A 274 -8.56 -1.87 -6.71
N LEU A 275 -9.23 -2.72 -5.91
CA LEU A 275 -10.18 -3.72 -6.40
C LEU A 275 -11.45 -3.07 -6.97
N GLY A 276 -12.00 -2.06 -6.30
CA GLY A 276 -13.21 -1.35 -6.74
C GLY A 276 -13.05 -0.65 -8.10
N PHE A 277 -11.86 -0.11 -8.37
CA PHE A 277 -11.52 0.58 -9.63
C PHE A 277 -10.80 -0.31 -10.65
N LEU A 278 -10.60 -1.60 -10.36
CA LEU A 278 -9.82 -2.49 -11.21
C LEU A 278 -10.36 -2.51 -12.65
N GLY A 279 -9.48 -2.27 -13.62
CA GLY A 279 -9.81 -2.23 -15.05
C GLY A 279 -10.00 -0.84 -15.64
N ASP A 280 -10.08 0.23 -14.83
CA ASP A 280 -10.04 1.63 -15.32
C ASP A 280 -8.62 2.20 -15.26
N ASP A 281 -7.77 1.78 -16.20
CA ASP A 281 -6.35 2.17 -16.23
C ASP A 281 -6.20 3.69 -16.43
N GLN A 282 -7.08 4.30 -17.24
CA GLN A 282 -7.08 5.75 -17.47
C GLN A 282 -7.49 6.53 -16.23
N GLY A 283 -8.51 6.06 -15.51
CA GLY A 283 -8.92 6.65 -14.23
C GLY A 283 -7.79 6.60 -13.21
N MET A 284 -7.08 5.47 -13.10
CA MET A 284 -5.93 5.37 -12.20
C MET A 284 -4.78 6.31 -12.59
N GLN A 285 -4.47 6.42 -13.89
CA GLN A 285 -3.49 7.40 -14.38
C GLN A 285 -3.88 8.84 -14.04
N ARG A 286 -5.15 9.22 -14.25
CA ARG A 286 -5.67 10.54 -13.87
C ARG A 286 -5.55 10.77 -12.38
N PHE A 287 -5.95 9.79 -11.56
CA PHE A 287 -5.85 9.85 -10.11
C PHE A 287 -4.43 10.16 -9.63
N MET A 288 -3.43 9.42 -10.13
CA MET A 288 -2.02 9.68 -9.83
C MET A 288 -1.56 11.07 -10.30
N ALA A 289 -2.01 11.48 -11.49
CA ALA A 289 -1.66 12.78 -12.06
C ALA A 289 -2.19 13.96 -11.23
N ILE A 290 -3.33 13.80 -10.56
CA ILE A 290 -3.97 14.88 -9.78
C ILE A 290 -3.77 14.76 -8.26
N ASP A 291 -3.20 13.66 -7.78
CA ASP A 291 -3.01 13.43 -6.34
C ASP A 291 -2.17 14.56 -5.70
N ALA A 292 -2.52 14.95 -4.49
CA ALA A 292 -1.80 15.94 -3.70
C ALA A 292 -2.30 15.92 -2.24
N GLY A 293 -1.45 16.34 -1.29
CA GLY A 293 -1.79 16.35 0.13
C GLY A 293 -2.93 17.31 0.51
N ASP A 294 -3.17 18.33 -0.30
CA ASP A 294 -4.16 19.40 -0.08
C ASP A 294 -5.54 19.13 -0.70
N ARG A 295 -5.72 17.95 -1.31
CA ARG A 295 -6.99 17.51 -1.88
C ARG A 295 -7.60 16.37 -1.08
N THR A 296 -8.92 16.37 -0.89
CA THR A 296 -9.58 15.26 -0.21
C THR A 296 -9.59 14.01 -1.09
N LEU A 297 -9.64 12.82 -0.47
CA LEU A 297 -9.77 11.59 -1.24
C LEU A 297 -11.04 11.57 -2.11
N ALA A 298 -12.15 12.14 -1.63
CA ALA A 298 -13.38 12.26 -2.41
C ALA A 298 -13.17 13.04 -3.71
N ASP A 299 -12.60 14.25 -3.62
CA ASP A 299 -12.40 15.13 -4.78
C ASP A 299 -11.50 14.46 -5.83
N LYS A 300 -10.44 13.80 -5.36
CA LYS A 300 -9.51 13.06 -6.23
C LYS A 300 -10.21 11.91 -6.95
N LEU A 301 -11.02 11.13 -6.25
CA LEU A 301 -11.73 9.99 -6.85
C LEU A 301 -12.80 10.45 -7.84
N SER A 302 -13.59 11.46 -7.49
CA SER A 302 -14.64 12.00 -8.37
C SER A 302 -14.08 12.57 -9.67
N GLU A 303 -12.99 13.32 -9.59
CA GLU A 303 -12.34 13.89 -10.78
C GLU A 303 -11.66 12.83 -11.65
N ALA A 304 -11.02 11.84 -11.03
CA ALA A 304 -10.28 10.82 -11.76
C ALA A 304 -11.16 9.75 -12.41
N PHE A 305 -12.29 9.42 -11.80
CA PHE A 305 -13.18 8.34 -12.22
C PHE A 305 -14.61 8.87 -12.51
N PRO A 306 -14.86 9.41 -13.72
CA PRO A 306 -16.17 9.91 -14.09
C PRO A 306 -17.28 8.88 -13.89
N GLY A 307 -18.37 9.27 -13.22
CA GLY A 307 -19.47 8.36 -12.83
C GLY A 307 -19.32 7.76 -11.43
N ALA A 308 -18.20 7.99 -10.72
CA ALA A 308 -18.06 7.56 -9.32
C ALA A 308 -18.94 8.35 -8.34
N GLU A 309 -19.47 9.50 -8.76
CA GLU A 309 -20.24 10.44 -7.93
C GLU A 309 -21.65 9.99 -7.59
N GLU A 310 -22.27 9.08 -8.36
CA GLU A 310 -23.73 8.84 -8.32
C GLU A 310 -24.28 8.45 -6.93
N ASP A 311 -23.47 7.91 -6.00
CA ASP A 311 -23.92 7.47 -4.66
C ASP A 311 -22.89 7.64 -3.51
N HIS A 312 -22.09 8.71 -3.47
CA HIS A 312 -21.09 8.92 -2.39
C HIS A 312 -20.16 7.70 -2.14
N PHE A 313 -19.75 7.00 -3.20
CA PHE A 313 -18.90 5.80 -3.17
C PHE A 313 -19.52 4.53 -2.54
N GLN A 314 -20.83 4.46 -2.29
CA GLN A 314 -21.47 3.24 -1.75
C GLN A 314 -21.23 2.01 -2.64
N TRP A 315 -21.27 2.21 -3.95
CA TRP A 315 -21.04 1.17 -4.96
C TRP A 315 -19.66 0.48 -4.83
N ILE A 316 -18.66 1.15 -4.24
CA ILE A 316 -17.31 0.61 -4.09
C ILE A 316 -17.34 -0.67 -3.25
N GLN A 317 -18.17 -0.75 -2.21
CA GLN A 317 -18.29 -1.96 -1.39
C GLN A 317 -18.71 -3.18 -2.22
N VAL A 318 -19.64 -2.99 -3.16
CA VAL A 318 -20.14 -4.05 -4.04
C VAL A 318 -19.03 -4.47 -5.01
N ARG A 319 -18.47 -3.51 -5.76
CA ARG A 319 -17.42 -3.81 -6.75
C ARG A 319 -16.17 -4.41 -6.14
N PHE A 320 -15.75 -3.93 -4.97
CA PHE A 320 -14.65 -4.50 -4.20
C PHE A 320 -14.88 -6.00 -3.94
N ASN A 321 -16.05 -6.38 -3.44
CA ASN A 321 -16.33 -7.77 -3.09
C ASN A 321 -16.54 -8.67 -4.30
N GLU A 322 -17.22 -8.17 -5.35
CA GLU A 322 -17.39 -8.91 -6.61
C GLU A 322 -16.04 -9.18 -7.27
N THR A 323 -15.18 -8.15 -7.35
CA THR A 323 -13.84 -8.28 -7.94
C THR A 323 -12.97 -9.23 -7.12
N LEU A 324 -12.98 -9.11 -5.79
CA LEU A 324 -12.25 -10.01 -4.90
C LEU A 324 -12.71 -11.47 -5.08
N SER A 325 -14.02 -11.70 -5.14
CA SER A 325 -14.59 -13.03 -5.38
C SER A 325 -14.12 -13.60 -6.72
N GLY A 326 -14.13 -12.79 -7.78
CA GLY A 326 -13.63 -13.17 -9.10
C GLY A 326 -12.14 -13.51 -9.10
N VAL A 327 -11.30 -12.78 -8.37
CA VAL A 327 -9.86 -13.06 -8.22
C VAL A 327 -9.65 -14.41 -7.52
N ILE A 328 -10.38 -14.65 -6.41
CA ILE A 328 -10.31 -15.91 -5.66
C ILE A 328 -10.74 -17.09 -6.53
N ALA A 329 -11.87 -16.97 -7.24
CA ALA A 329 -12.38 -18.02 -8.11
C ALA A 329 -11.39 -18.40 -9.22
N LYS A 330 -10.79 -17.39 -9.89
CA LYS A 330 -9.77 -17.61 -10.92
C LYS A 330 -8.55 -18.33 -10.36
N SER A 331 -8.07 -17.94 -9.18
CA SER A 331 -6.90 -18.60 -8.60
C SER A 331 -7.18 -20.03 -8.17
N ASN A 332 -8.38 -20.32 -7.64
CA ASN A 332 -8.76 -21.68 -7.29
C ASN A 332 -8.85 -22.57 -8.53
N ALA A 333 -9.34 -22.03 -9.66
CA ALA A 333 -9.39 -22.75 -10.93
C ALA A 333 -8.00 -23.06 -11.51
N GLN A 334 -6.98 -22.24 -11.22
CA GLN A 334 -5.60 -22.49 -11.65
C GLN A 334 -4.88 -23.55 -10.80
N ALA A 335 -5.37 -23.81 -9.58
CA ALA A 335 -4.78 -24.76 -8.64
C ALA A 335 -5.39 -26.17 -8.72
N ALA A 336 -6.53 -26.33 -9.41
CA ALA A 336 -7.26 -27.59 -9.58
C ALA A 336 -6.85 -28.30 -10.88
#